data_AF-A0A8E0M9T4-F1
#
_entry.id   AF-A0A8E0M9T4-F1
#
_cell.length_a   1.000
_cell.length_b   1.000
_cell.length_c   1.000
_cell.angle_alpha   90.00
_cell.angle_beta   90.00
_cell.angle_gamma   90.00
#
_symmetry.space_group_name_H-M   'P 1'
#
loop_
_entity.id
_entity.type
_entity.pdbx_description
1 polymer ?
#
loop_
_entity_poly.entity_id
_entity_poly.type
_entity_poly.pdbx_seq_one_letter_code
_entity_poly.pdbx_strand_id
1 'polypeptide(L)' 'MASYSNHNYFFNGTFFNAECFWHFSSINLWSCMKTVLMYLFIVSEIKNRIKRTSALKILFHQINLIVERLPLN' A
#
# COMPACT_ATOMS: atom_id res chain seq x y z
N MET A 1 21.79 -16.18 1.61
CA MET A 1 21.59 -17.61 1.89
C MET A 1 22.08 -17.83 3.31
N ALA A 2 21.20 -18.16 4.26
CA ALA A 2 21.62 -18.43 5.64
C ALA A 2 22.07 -19.89 5.73
N SER A 3 23.22 -20.15 6.35
CA SER A 3 23.70 -21.50 6.62
C SER A 3 23.64 -21.80 8.11
N TYR A 4 23.22 -23.02 8.46
CA TYR A 4 23.13 -23.48 9.83
C TYR A 4 24.35 -24.36 10.15
N SER A 5 25.08 -24.02 11.21
CA SER A 5 26.24 -24.79 11.68
C SER A 5 26.41 -24.58 13.19
N ASN A 6 26.68 -25.66 13.94
CA ASN A 6 26.89 -25.61 15.39
C ASN A 6 25.83 -24.76 16.14
N HIS A 7 24.55 -25.04 15.91
CA HIS A 7 23.41 -24.35 16.54
C HIS A 7 23.29 -22.84 16.25
N ASN A 8 24.09 -22.31 15.33
CA ASN A 8 24.08 -20.91 14.94
C ASN A 8 23.72 -20.76 13.45
N TYR A 9 23.02 -19.68 13.13
CA TYR A 9 22.74 -19.23 11.77
C TYR A 9 23.74 -18.16 11.35
N PHE A 10 24.41 -18.37 10.23
CA PHE A 10 25.25 -17.35 9.60
C PHE A 10 24.42 -16.53 8.61
N PHE A 11 24.33 -15.22 8.83
CA PHE A 11 23.59 -14.32 7.95
C PHE A 11 24.31 -12.97 7.85
N ASN A 12 24.53 -12.51 6.62
CA ASN A 12 25.13 -11.21 6.32
C ASN A 12 26.47 -10.93 7.05
N GLY A 13 27.34 -11.94 7.19
CA GLY A 13 28.63 -11.79 7.84
C GLY A 13 28.62 -11.98 9.37
N THR A 14 27.45 -12.14 10.00
CA THR A 14 27.33 -12.32 11.45
C THR A 14 26.70 -13.66 11.82
N PHE A 15 27.16 -14.25 12.93
CA PHE A 15 26.58 -15.46 13.51
C PHE A 15 25.49 -15.09 14.52
N PHE A 16 24.35 -15.75 14.42
CA PHE A 16 23.21 -15.62 15.31
C PHE A 16 22.93 -16.96 15.96
N ASN A 17 22.58 -16.98 17.24
CA ASN A 17 21.86 -18.13 17.79
C ASN A 17 20.50 -18.26 17.10
N ALA A 18 19.94 -19.47 17.04
CA ALA A 18 18.65 -19.78 16.44
C ALA A 18 17.54 -18.81 16.87
N GLU A 19 17.36 -18.60 18.17
CA GLU A 19 16.32 -17.70 18.70
C GLU A 19 16.48 -16.26 18.19
N CYS A 20 17.71 -15.73 18.21
CA CYS A 20 17.99 -14.38 17.74
C CYS A 20 17.76 -14.23 16.24
N PHE A 21 18.12 -15.25 15.44
CA PHE A 21 17.90 -15.25 14.00
C PHE A 21 16.40 -15.21 13.68
N TRP A 22 15.60 -16.08 14.32
CA TRP A 22 14.16 -16.11 14.13
C TRP A 22 13.48 -14.81 14.58
N HIS A 23 13.93 -14.23 15.69
CA HIS A 23 13.39 -12.96 16.20
C HIS A 23 13.74 -11.77 15.28
N PHE A 24 14.96 -11.73 14.74
CA PHE A 24 15.36 -10.71 13.77
C PHE A 24 14.57 -10.83 12.46
N SER A 25 14.46 -12.05 11.92
CA SER A 25 13.69 -12.32 10.72
C SER A 25 12.20 -11.98 10.90
N SER A 26 11.61 -12.29 12.05
CA SER A 26 10.19 -12.00 12.32
C SER A 26 9.92 -10.49 12.40
N ILE A 27 10.79 -9.71 13.05
CA ILE A 27 10.69 -8.24 13.09
C ILE A 27 10.77 -7.64 11.68
N ASN A 28 11.72 -8.11 10.87
CA ASN A 28 11.88 -7.59 9.51
C ASN A 28 10.69 -7.93 8.63
N LEU A 29 10.16 -9.15 8.74
CA LEU A 29 8.96 -9.56 8.01
C LEU A 29 7.76 -8.71 8.44
N TRP A 30 7.58 -8.49 9.75
CA TRP A 30 6.52 -7.65 10.29
C TRP A 30 6.60 -6.20 9.81
N SER A 31 7.80 -5.62 9.81
CA SER A 31 8.05 -4.28 9.28
C SER A 31 7.71 -4.19 7.79
N CYS A 32 8.14 -5.17 6.99
CA CYS A 32 7.82 -5.26 5.57
C CYS A 32 6.30 -5.32 5.33
N MET A 33 5.59 -6.18 6.06
CA MET A 33 4.13 -6.30 5.95
C MET A 33 3.41 -4.99 6.30
N LYS A 34 3.89 -4.26 7.32
CA LYS A 34 3.36 -2.92 7.64
C LYS A 34 3.54 -1.93 6.51
N THR A 35 4.72 -1.88 5.89
CA THR A 35 4.98 -0.98 4.75
C THR A 35 4.12 -1.34 3.54
N VAL A 36 3.96 -2.64 3.24
CA VAL A 36 3.10 -3.10 2.13
C VAL A 36 1.64 -2.71 2.37
N LEU A 37 1.12 -2.92 3.58
CA LEU A 37 -0.25 -2.53 3.93
C LEU A 37 -0.46 -1.02 3.81
N MET A 38 0.49 -0.21 4.30
CA MET A 38 0.42 1.24 4.17
C MET A 38 0.42 1.68 2.71
N TYR A 39 1.27 1.08 1.87
CA TYR A 39 1.29 1.37 0.43
C TYR A 39 -0.04 1.02 -0.23
N LEU A 40 -0.59 -0.17 0.03
CA LEU A 40 -1.89 -0.60 -0.51
C LEU A 40 -3.03 0.32 -0.07
N PHE A 41 -3.00 0.77 1.19
CA PHE A 41 -3.97 1.72 1.72
C PHE A 41 -3.89 3.06 0.98
N ILE A 42 -2.69 3.63 0.81
CA ILE A 42 -2.47 4.88 0.08
C ILE A 42 -2.96 4.78 -1.36
N VAL A 43 -2.59 3.72 -2.08
CA VAL A 43 -3.02 3.50 -3.47
C VAL A 43 -4.55 3.38 -3.57
N SER A 44 -5.17 2.68 -2.62
CA SER A 44 -6.63 2.53 -2.57
C SER A 44 -7.34 3.86 -2.30
N GLU A 45 -6.82 4.66 -1.37
CA GLU A 45 -7.33 6.00 -1.06
C GLU A 45 -7.21 6.94 -2.26
N ILE A 46 -6.07 6.97 -2.95
CA ILE A 46 -5.87 7.76 -4.17
C ILE A 46 -6.88 7.33 -5.24
N LYS A 47 -7.03 6.02 -5.47
CA LYS A 47 -8.00 5.48 -6.44
C LYS A 47 -9.43 5.88 -6.09
N ASN A 48 -9.81 5.83 -4.81
CA ASN A 48 -11.14 6.25 -4.36
C ASN A 48 -11.37 7.75 -4.54
N ARG A 49 -10.36 8.59 -4.24
CA ARG A 49 -10.46 10.03 -4.47
C ARG A 49 -10.64 10.35 -5.96
N ILE A 50 -9.88 9.72 -6.85
CA ILE A 50 -10.02 9.91 -8.30
C ILE A 50 -11.42 9.49 -8.78
N LYS A 51 -11.93 8.33 -8.34
CA LYS A 51 -13.29 7.88 -8.65
C LYS A 51 -14.34 8.88 -8.20
N ARG A 52 -14.21 9.43 -6.98
CA ARG A 52 -15.13 10.42 -6.45
C ARG A 52 -15.11 11.72 -7.27
N THR A 53 -13.93 12.24 -7.58
CA THR A 53 -13.79 13.48 -8.35
C THR A 53 -14.30 13.33 -9.79
N SER A 54 -14.04 12.17 -10.42
CA SER A 54 -14.56 11.90 -11.77
C SER A 54 -16.08 11.77 -11.79
N ALA A 55 -16.70 11.12 -10.80
CA ALA A 55 -18.15 11.06 -10.67
C ALA A 55 -18.78 12.46 -10.52
N LEU A 56 -18.19 13.31 -9.67
CA LEU A 56 -18.61 14.72 -9.52
C LEU A 56 -18.49 15.50 -10.83
N LYS A 57 -17.38 15.33 -11.55
CA LYS A 57 -17.15 16.03 -12.84
C LYS A 57 -18.20 15.66 -13.89
N ILE A 58 -18.61 14.40 -13.96
CA ILE A 58 -19.67 13.93 -14.85
C ILE A 58 -21.00 14.59 -14.48
N LEU A 59 -21.32 14.66 -13.18
CA LEU A 59 -22.57 15.23 -12.69
C LEU A 59 -22.68 16.73 -13.00
N PHE A 60 -21.59 17.49 -12.79
CA PHE A 60 -21.52 18.90 -13.20
C PHE A 60 -21.65 19.08 -14.71
N HIS A 61 -21.01 18.24 -15.51
CA HIS A 61 -21.14 18.28 -16.96
C HIS A 61 -22.60 18.03 -17.41
N GLN A 62 -23.31 17.09 -16.77
CA GLN A 62 -24.71 16.84 -17.07
C GLN A 62 -25.59 18.05 -16.71
N ILE A 63 -25.36 18.69 -15.57
CA ILE A 63 -26.09 19.90 -15.18
C ILE A 63 -25.86 21.02 -16.19
N ASN A 64 -24.61 21.27 -16.60
CA ASN A 64 -24.31 22.31 -17.59
C ASN A 64 -25.02 22.06 -18.93
N LEU A 65 -25.03 20.81 -19.42
CA LEU A 65 -25.75 20.46 -20.64
C LEU A 65 -27.26 20.68 -20.53
N ILE A 66 -27.85 20.48 -19.34
CA ILE A 66 -29.28 20.75 -19.12
C ILE A 66 -29.53 22.25 -19.13
N VAL A 67 -28.69 23.04 -18.46
CA VAL A 67 -28.79 24.51 -18.41
C VAL A 67 -28.66 25.11 -19.81
N GLU A 68 -27.71 24.65 -20.64
CA GLU A 68 -27.55 25.12 -22.02
C GLU A 68 -28.75 24.76 -22.93
N ARG A 69 -29.49 23.70 -22.60
CA ARG A 69 -30.67 23.25 -23.37
C ARG A 69 -31.98 23.83 -22.87
N LEU A 70 -31.98 24.57 -21.76
CA LEU A 70 -33.16 25.27 -21.28
C LEU A 70 -33.46 26.43 -22.24
N PRO A 71 -34.69 26.50 -22.80
CA PRO A 71 -35.06 27.63 -23.65
C PRO A 71 -34.99 28.91 -22.81
N LEU A 72 -34.15 29.85 -23.24
CA LEU A 72 -34.17 31.23 -22.77
C LEU A 72 -35.52 31.82 -23.16
N ASN A 73 -36.44 31.81 -22.21
CA ASN A 73 -37.69 32.57 -22.28
C ASN A 73 -37.40 34.05 -22.06
#